data_AF-A0A8B6LZE8-F1
#
_entry.id   AF-A0A8B6LZE8-F1
#
_cell.length_a   1.000
_cell.length_b   1.000
_cell.length_c   1.000
_cell.angle_alpha   90.00
_cell.angle_beta   90.00
_cell.angle_gamma   90.00
#
_symmetry.space_group_name_H-M   'P 1'
#
loop_
_entity.id
_entity.type
_entity.pdbx_description
1 polymer ?
#
loop_
_entity_poly.entity_id
_entity_poly.type
_entity_poly.pdbx_seq_one_letter_code
_entity_poly.pdbx_strand_id
1 'polypeptide(L)'
;MTKLWMHRGRRICAKVLWRGAAACAVFIAVIPSATVPSFADACSSRIDAFNRAVDTAPDQAAQAQVEAIVSDPNCSGYVIPAQRRLAASRLAAAQKLMAQNAPLDDYLTLIIEADRPAVLWQAAATLAEIRFGQRQFVEAAHGFDRAIDVVDNDTLTPHDPGRAAIEGLLQRAAAARLLAANAGTGKEGFVVTATRGGRLGGIFAPRVRGVVPRAVPVPITFEYRSAALTEQGRQAAMELARAIKEQQPGNVRLVGHTDVRGGPQYNKKLSVARAEAVAAFLKDNEVEVPVEPEGVGADEPLQLADTHALTQEDIYALNRRVEWRRE
;
A
#
# COMPACT_ATOMS: atom_id res chain seq x y z
N MET A 1 14.94 24.47 59.43
CA MET A 1 14.08 25.65 59.67
C MET A 1 12.95 25.52 58.66
N THR A 2 11.68 25.28 58.96
CA THR A 2 10.86 25.48 60.17
C THR A 2 9.69 24.48 60.10
N LYS A 3 9.40 23.81 61.22
CA LYS A 3 8.25 22.93 61.46
C LYS A 3 6.97 23.76 61.69
N LEU A 4 5.86 23.03 61.95
CA LEU A 4 4.75 23.38 62.87
C LEU A 4 3.59 24.14 62.15
N TRP A 5 2.31 23.73 62.13
CA TRP A 5 1.47 23.23 63.22
C TRP A 5 0.30 22.33 62.77
N MET A 6 0.02 21.40 63.68
CA MET A 6 -1.17 20.58 63.86
C MET A 6 -2.29 21.46 64.49
N HIS A 7 -3.57 21.27 64.15
CA HIS A 7 -4.64 21.61 65.08
C HIS A 7 -5.73 20.54 65.15
N ARG A 8 -5.93 20.08 66.38
CA ARG A 8 -6.91 19.10 66.85
C ARG A 8 -8.32 19.70 66.93
N GLY A 9 -9.29 18.91 66.50
CA GLY A 9 -10.39 18.38 67.33
C GLY A 9 -11.47 19.34 67.85
N ARG A 10 -12.73 18.94 67.63
CA ARG A 10 -13.78 18.95 68.67
C ARG A 10 -14.93 18.01 68.30
N ARG A 11 -15.08 16.94 69.09
CA ARG A 11 -16.31 16.16 69.21
C ARG A 11 -17.23 16.92 70.16
N ILE A 12 -18.48 17.14 69.77
CA ILE A 12 -19.55 17.55 70.69
C ILE A 12 -20.50 16.37 70.81
N CYS A 13 -20.49 15.74 71.98
CA CYS A 13 -21.55 14.87 72.43
C CYS A 13 -22.75 15.74 72.81
N ALA A 14 -23.90 15.48 72.21
CA ALA A 14 -25.20 15.85 72.78
C ALA A 14 -25.98 14.55 73.01
N LYS A 15 -26.11 14.18 74.29
CA LYS A 15 -27.06 13.18 74.77
C LYS A 15 -28.46 13.79 74.69
N VAL A 16 -29.36 13.17 73.95
CA VAL A 16 -30.80 13.33 74.17
C VAL A 16 -31.39 11.93 74.26
N LEU A 17 -31.77 11.55 75.48
CA LEU A 17 -32.61 10.41 75.79
C LEU A 17 -34.04 10.80 75.42
N TRP A 18 -34.67 10.07 74.49
CA TRP A 18 -36.12 9.94 74.53
C TRP A 18 -36.58 8.56 74.04
N ARG A 19 -37.42 7.95 74.88
CA ARG A 19 -38.08 6.66 74.69
C ARG A 19 -39.23 6.84 73.71
N GLY A 20 -39.30 5.98 72.70
CA GLY A 20 -40.46 5.90 71.81
C GLY A 20 -40.23 4.84 70.73
N ALA A 21 -40.83 3.68 70.91
CA ALA A 21 -40.86 2.63 69.90
C ALA A 21 -41.67 3.14 68.70
N ALA A 22 -41.00 3.41 67.58
CA ALA A 22 -41.64 3.65 66.29
C ALA A 22 -41.18 2.53 65.34
N ALA A 23 -42.11 1.67 64.94
CA ALA A 23 -41.90 0.68 63.91
C ALA A 23 -41.71 1.41 62.56
N CYS A 24 -40.46 1.57 62.12
CA CYS A 24 -40.17 1.97 60.74
C CYS A 24 -40.41 0.77 59.81
N ALA A 25 -41.53 0.78 59.11
CA ALA A 25 -41.74 -0.07 57.95
C ALA A 25 -40.69 0.31 56.89
N VAL A 26 -39.72 -0.58 56.66
CA VAL A 26 -38.74 -0.46 55.58
C VAL A 26 -39.47 -0.79 54.28
N PHE A 27 -39.90 0.22 53.55
CA PHE A 27 -40.23 0.06 52.13
C PHE A 27 -38.92 -0.15 51.36
N ILE A 28 -38.59 -1.41 51.07
CA ILE A 28 -37.57 -1.74 50.07
C ILE A 28 -38.17 -1.38 48.72
N ALA A 29 -37.89 -0.17 48.24
CA ALA A 29 -38.10 0.17 46.86
C ALA A 29 -37.15 -0.69 46.02
N VAL A 30 -37.68 -1.74 45.38
CA VAL A 30 -36.96 -2.47 44.33
C VAL A 30 -36.85 -1.51 43.15
N ILE A 31 -35.75 -0.77 43.10
CA ILE A 31 -35.37 -0.02 41.91
C ILE A 31 -34.96 -1.09 40.89
N PRO A 32 -35.67 -1.24 39.75
CA PRO A 32 -35.20 -2.13 38.71
C PRO A 32 -33.85 -1.58 38.24
N SER A 33 -32.79 -2.37 38.44
CA SER A 33 -31.48 -2.09 37.88
C SER A 33 -31.61 -2.09 36.37
N ALA A 34 -31.84 -0.92 35.76
CA ALA A 34 -31.64 -0.75 34.34
C ALA A 34 -30.15 -1.01 34.09
N THR A 35 -29.84 -2.20 33.57
CA THR A 35 -28.49 -2.53 33.11
C THR A 35 -28.18 -1.57 31.98
N VAL A 36 -27.43 -0.52 32.26
CA VAL A 36 -26.83 0.30 31.22
C VAL A 36 -25.87 -0.65 30.50
N PRO A 37 -26.06 -0.95 29.21
CA PRO A 37 -25.14 -1.82 28.49
C PRO A 37 -23.74 -1.26 28.67
N SER A 38 -22.81 -2.12 29.04
CA SER A 38 -21.42 -1.68 29.19
C SER A 38 -20.90 -1.21 27.84
N PHE A 39 -19.88 -0.35 27.83
CA PHE A 39 -19.29 0.15 26.58
C PHE A 39 -18.84 -0.99 25.63
N ALA A 40 -18.51 -2.16 26.18
CA ALA A 40 -18.19 -3.36 25.41
C ALA A 40 -19.42 -4.01 24.73
N ASP A 41 -20.60 -3.92 25.35
CA ASP A 41 -21.85 -4.49 24.84
C ASP A 41 -22.44 -3.66 23.68
N ALA A 42 -22.19 -2.35 23.67
CA ALA A 42 -22.64 -1.47 22.60
C ALA A 42 -21.93 -1.79 21.28
N CYS A 43 -20.61 -2.01 21.30
CA CYS A 43 -19.88 -2.28 20.07
C CYS A 43 -20.14 -3.70 19.52
N SER A 44 -20.22 -4.71 20.39
CA SER A 44 -20.48 -6.10 19.97
C SER A 44 -21.78 -6.22 19.16
N SER A 45 -22.86 -5.57 19.62
CA SER A 45 -24.14 -5.55 18.91
C SER A 45 -24.06 -4.93 17.50
N ARG A 46 -23.25 -3.88 17.33
CA ARG A 46 -23.00 -3.25 16.01
C ARG A 46 -22.21 -4.17 15.09
N ILE A 47 -21.21 -4.87 15.63
CA ILE A 47 -20.43 -5.85 14.86
C ILE A 47 -21.31 -7.00 14.40
N ASP A 48 -22.23 -7.48 15.24
CA ASP A 48 -23.19 -8.51 14.84
C ASP A 48 -24.16 -8.03 13.74
N ALA A 49 -24.63 -6.79 13.83
CA ALA A 49 -25.46 -6.18 12.79
C ALA A 49 -24.69 -6.03 11.47
N PHE A 50 -23.44 -5.57 11.52
CA PHE A 50 -22.55 -5.48 10.37
C PHE A 50 -22.31 -6.86 9.73
N ASN A 51 -21.98 -7.87 10.54
CA ASN A 51 -21.72 -9.22 10.06
C ASN A 51 -22.93 -9.79 9.31
N ARG A 52 -24.14 -9.65 9.87
CA ARG A 52 -25.39 -10.05 9.17
C ARG A 52 -25.60 -9.25 7.89
N ALA A 53 -25.36 -7.93 7.91
CA ALA A 53 -25.54 -7.09 6.73
C ALA A 53 -24.61 -7.51 5.58
N VAL A 54 -23.35 -7.85 5.87
CA VAL A 54 -22.40 -8.36 4.85
C VAL A 54 -22.87 -9.69 4.26
N ASP A 55 -23.50 -10.56 5.07
CA ASP A 55 -23.86 -11.92 4.66
C ASP A 55 -25.20 -11.97 3.91
N THR A 56 -26.16 -11.08 4.22
CA THR A 56 -27.54 -11.22 3.75
C THR A 56 -28.15 -9.96 3.15
N ALA A 57 -27.51 -8.79 3.26
CA ALA A 57 -28.10 -7.51 2.87
C ALA A 57 -27.43 -6.92 1.62
N PRO A 58 -28.08 -5.96 0.94
CA PRO A 58 -27.44 -5.18 -0.12
C PRO A 58 -26.21 -4.44 0.40
N ASP A 59 -25.23 -4.22 -0.49
CA ASP A 59 -23.96 -3.56 -0.17
C ASP A 59 -24.12 -2.25 0.62
N GLN A 60 -25.09 -1.42 0.23
CA GLN A 60 -25.38 -0.14 0.89
C GLN A 60 -25.75 -0.29 2.37
N ALA A 61 -26.47 -1.36 2.74
CA ALA A 61 -26.83 -1.61 4.12
C ALA A 61 -25.58 -2.02 4.95
N ALA A 62 -24.69 -2.82 4.37
CA ALA A 62 -23.43 -3.19 5.01
C ALA A 62 -22.49 -1.98 5.15
N GLN A 63 -22.43 -1.10 4.14
CA GLN A 63 -21.69 0.16 4.18
C GLN A 63 -22.17 1.08 5.31
N ALA A 64 -23.48 1.24 5.48
CA ALA A 64 -24.05 2.04 6.56
C ALA A 64 -23.65 1.51 7.96
N GLN A 65 -23.49 0.18 8.11
CA GLN A 65 -22.98 -0.40 9.36
C GLN A 65 -21.50 -0.08 9.60
N VAL A 66 -20.66 -0.05 8.55
CA VAL A 66 -19.26 0.38 8.66
C VAL A 66 -19.18 1.85 9.10
N GLU A 67 -20.02 2.73 8.56
CA GLU A 67 -20.07 4.13 8.96
C GLU A 67 -20.52 4.31 10.43
N ALA A 68 -21.46 3.48 10.87
CA ALA A 68 -21.86 3.42 12.28
C ALA A 68 -20.73 2.92 13.20
N ILE A 69 -19.90 1.97 12.75
CA ILE A 69 -18.71 1.49 13.47
C ILE A 69 -17.63 2.57 13.54
N VAL A 70 -17.38 3.28 12.44
CA VAL A 70 -16.37 4.37 12.35
C VAL A 70 -16.73 5.54 13.25
N SER A 71 -18.02 5.88 13.37
CA SER A 71 -18.49 7.00 14.17
C SER A 71 -18.59 6.69 15.67
N ASP A 72 -18.46 5.43 16.10
CA ASP A 72 -18.53 5.03 17.50
C ASP A 72 -17.12 4.92 18.11
N PRO A 73 -16.74 5.79 19.07
CA PRO A 73 -15.41 5.73 19.69
C PRO A 73 -15.11 4.40 20.38
N ASN A 74 -16.16 3.70 20.84
CA ASN A 74 -16.03 2.39 21.48
C ASN A 74 -15.69 1.27 20.48
N CYS A 75 -15.80 1.54 19.18
CA CYS A 75 -15.54 0.58 18.11
C CYS A 75 -14.25 0.83 17.32
N SER A 76 -13.37 1.71 17.79
CA SER A 76 -12.12 2.07 17.08
C SER A 76 -11.27 0.85 16.67
N GLY A 77 -11.17 -0.17 17.53
CA GLY A 77 -10.44 -1.43 17.23
C GLY A 77 -11.07 -2.31 16.15
N TYR A 78 -12.31 -2.06 15.76
CA TYR A 78 -13.06 -2.84 14.77
C TYR A 78 -13.20 -2.17 13.41
N VAL A 79 -12.79 -0.91 13.29
CA VAL A 79 -12.90 -0.14 12.03
C VAL A 79 -12.19 -0.85 10.86
N ILE A 80 -10.90 -1.18 11.03
CA ILE A 80 -10.11 -1.84 9.97
C ILE A 80 -10.65 -3.26 9.67
N PRO A 81 -10.92 -4.14 10.66
CA PRO A 81 -11.56 -5.42 10.40
C PRO A 81 -12.89 -5.32 9.63
N ALA A 82 -13.75 -4.36 9.98
CA ALA A 82 -15.04 -4.17 9.33
C ALA A 82 -14.87 -3.69 7.87
N GLN A 83 -14.06 -2.65 7.65
CA GLN A 83 -13.75 -2.17 6.30
C GLN A 83 -13.16 -3.27 5.42
N ARG A 84 -12.22 -4.07 5.97
CA ARG A 84 -11.58 -5.17 5.23
C ARG A 84 -12.56 -6.29 4.90
N ARG A 85 -13.46 -6.65 5.83
CA ARG A 85 -14.49 -7.66 5.57
C ARG A 85 -15.46 -7.21 4.46
N LEU A 86 -15.90 -5.95 4.48
CA LEU A 86 -16.78 -5.42 3.44
C LEU A 86 -16.06 -5.36 2.08
N ALA A 87 -14.82 -4.88 2.05
CA ALA A 87 -13.99 -4.88 0.84
C ALA A 87 -13.80 -6.29 0.27
N ALA A 88 -13.57 -7.29 1.13
CA ALA A 88 -13.42 -8.68 0.70
C ALA A 88 -14.73 -9.25 0.12
N SER A 89 -15.88 -8.91 0.69
CA SER A 89 -17.19 -9.31 0.16
C SER A 89 -17.43 -8.70 -1.24
N ARG A 90 -17.15 -7.41 -1.41
CA ARG A 90 -17.23 -6.72 -2.71
C ARG A 90 -16.31 -7.35 -3.76
N LEU A 91 -15.06 -7.62 -3.39
CA LEU A 91 -14.10 -8.26 -4.28
C LEU A 91 -14.55 -9.67 -4.67
N ALA A 92 -15.07 -10.47 -3.73
CA ALA A 92 -15.59 -11.81 -4.01
C ALA A 92 -16.79 -11.77 -4.97
N ALA A 93 -17.70 -10.80 -4.80
CA ALA A 93 -18.82 -10.58 -5.71
C ALA A 93 -18.34 -10.20 -7.12
N ALA A 94 -17.35 -9.30 -7.22
CA ALA A 94 -16.73 -8.94 -8.50
C ALA A 94 -16.05 -10.14 -9.17
N GLN A 95 -15.28 -10.93 -8.42
CA GLN A 95 -14.59 -12.13 -8.94
C GLN A 95 -15.57 -13.17 -9.47
N LYS A 96 -16.75 -13.31 -8.85
CA LYS A 96 -17.82 -14.18 -9.37
C LYS A 96 -18.33 -13.72 -10.73
N LEU A 97 -18.53 -12.42 -10.93
CA LEU A 97 -18.93 -11.83 -12.21
C LEU A 97 -17.83 -11.99 -13.26
N MET A 98 -16.57 -11.77 -12.89
CA MET A 98 -15.41 -12.00 -13.76
C MET A 98 -15.32 -13.46 -14.21
N ALA A 99 -15.50 -14.42 -13.30
CA ALA A 99 -15.50 -15.85 -13.62
C ALA A 99 -16.64 -16.27 -14.58
N GLN A 100 -17.70 -15.47 -14.66
CA GLN A 100 -18.82 -15.64 -15.58
C GLN A 100 -18.61 -14.89 -16.90
N ASN A 101 -17.47 -14.26 -17.11
CA ASN A 101 -17.16 -13.37 -18.23
C ASN A 101 -18.18 -12.22 -18.36
N ALA A 102 -18.68 -11.69 -17.23
CA ALA A 102 -19.53 -10.51 -17.25
C ALA A 102 -18.79 -9.31 -17.87
N PRO A 103 -19.51 -8.34 -18.48
CA PRO A 103 -18.94 -7.06 -18.89
C PRO A 103 -18.26 -6.33 -17.73
N LEU A 104 -17.19 -5.58 -18.02
CA LEU A 104 -16.42 -4.83 -17.02
C LEU A 104 -17.30 -3.90 -16.17
N ASP A 105 -18.25 -3.21 -16.80
CA ASP A 105 -19.13 -2.25 -16.12
C ASP A 105 -19.97 -2.88 -15.01
N ASP A 106 -20.25 -4.18 -15.09
CA ASP A 106 -21.06 -4.90 -14.10
C ASP A 106 -20.32 -5.08 -12.76
N TYR A 107 -18.99 -5.08 -12.77
CA TYR A 107 -18.18 -5.36 -11.56
C TYR A 107 -17.13 -4.29 -11.23
N LEU A 108 -16.84 -3.34 -12.13
CA LEU A 108 -15.83 -2.31 -11.90
C LEU A 108 -16.13 -1.48 -10.65
N THR A 109 -17.39 -1.09 -10.45
CA THR A 109 -17.81 -0.34 -9.26
C THR A 109 -17.53 -1.12 -7.97
N LEU A 110 -17.82 -2.43 -7.94
CA LEU A 110 -17.53 -3.27 -6.76
C LEU A 110 -16.04 -3.26 -6.41
N ILE A 111 -15.16 -3.31 -7.41
CA ILE A 111 -13.71 -3.30 -7.21
C ILE A 111 -13.23 -1.92 -6.71
N ILE A 112 -13.75 -0.84 -7.30
CA ILE A 112 -13.44 0.52 -6.85
C ILE A 112 -13.88 0.73 -5.39
N GLU A 113 -15.07 0.27 -5.03
CA GLU A 113 -15.61 0.35 -3.66
C GLU A 113 -14.87 -0.58 -2.68
N ALA A 114 -14.28 -1.68 -3.17
CA ALA A 114 -13.42 -2.55 -2.38
C ALA A 114 -12.04 -1.92 -2.11
N ASP A 115 -11.46 -1.21 -3.09
CA ASP A 115 -10.16 -0.54 -2.97
C ASP A 115 -10.21 0.75 -2.12
N ARG A 116 -11.32 1.51 -2.20
CA ARG A 116 -11.48 2.83 -1.56
C ARG A 116 -10.98 2.95 -0.10
N PRO A 117 -11.28 2.02 0.83
CA PRO A 117 -10.79 2.14 2.21
C PRO A 117 -9.27 1.91 2.36
N ALA A 118 -8.57 1.42 1.32
CA ALA A 118 -7.14 1.12 1.31
C ALA A 118 -6.71 0.12 2.42
N VAL A 119 -7.55 -0.89 2.68
CA VAL A 119 -7.31 -1.92 3.72
C VAL A 119 -7.19 -3.35 3.17
N LEU A 120 -7.36 -3.54 1.85
CA LEU A 120 -7.33 -4.86 1.21
C LEU A 120 -6.47 -4.81 -0.06
N TRP A 121 -5.24 -5.35 0.03
CA TRP A 121 -4.28 -5.27 -1.07
C TRP A 121 -4.75 -5.99 -2.34
N GLN A 122 -5.56 -7.05 -2.21
CA GLN A 122 -6.11 -7.77 -3.35
C GLN A 122 -7.05 -6.90 -4.18
N ALA A 123 -7.82 -6.01 -3.54
CA ALA A 123 -8.69 -5.06 -4.25
C ALA A 123 -7.86 -4.02 -5.02
N ALA A 124 -6.83 -3.45 -4.36
CA ALA A 124 -5.89 -2.53 -5.00
C ALA A 124 -5.18 -3.16 -6.21
N ALA A 125 -4.66 -4.38 -6.04
CA ALA A 125 -3.99 -5.12 -7.10
C ALA A 125 -4.93 -5.46 -8.25
N THR A 126 -6.18 -5.89 -7.96
CA THR A 126 -7.17 -6.21 -8.99
C THR A 126 -7.57 -4.96 -9.78
N LEU A 127 -7.80 -3.83 -9.11
CA LEU A 127 -8.07 -2.57 -9.79
C LEU A 127 -6.87 -2.14 -10.65
N ALA A 128 -5.65 -2.31 -10.15
CA ALA A 128 -4.43 -2.00 -10.88
C ALA A 128 -4.29 -2.84 -12.15
N GLU A 129 -4.59 -4.16 -12.10
CA GLU A 129 -4.60 -5.03 -13.27
C GLU A 129 -5.64 -4.60 -14.33
N ILE A 130 -6.84 -4.18 -13.88
CA ILE A 130 -7.85 -3.64 -14.80
C ILE A 130 -7.34 -2.38 -15.49
N ARG A 131 -6.78 -1.44 -14.73
CA ARG A 131 -6.19 -0.20 -15.27
C ARG A 131 -5.03 -0.51 -16.23
N PHE A 132 -4.21 -1.50 -15.90
CA PHE A 132 -3.12 -1.97 -16.76
C PHE A 132 -3.66 -2.49 -18.10
N GLY A 133 -4.70 -3.32 -18.09
CA GLY A 133 -5.36 -3.82 -19.29
C GLY A 133 -6.03 -2.71 -20.13
N GLN A 134 -6.52 -1.66 -19.47
CA GLN A 134 -7.03 -0.44 -20.13
C GLN A 134 -5.93 0.51 -20.63
N ARG A 135 -4.64 0.13 -20.51
CA ARG A 135 -3.46 0.94 -20.83
C ARG A 135 -3.32 2.22 -19.99
N GLN A 136 -4.02 2.29 -18.85
CA GLN A 136 -3.91 3.34 -17.85
C GLN A 136 -2.73 3.02 -16.92
N PHE A 137 -1.51 3.04 -17.48
CA PHE A 137 -0.31 2.52 -16.81
C PHE A 137 0.11 3.34 -15.58
N VAL A 138 -0.18 4.64 -15.56
CA VAL A 138 0.10 5.52 -14.42
C VAL A 138 -0.81 5.12 -13.24
N GLU A 139 -2.11 4.99 -13.49
CA GLU A 139 -3.09 4.58 -12.49
C GLU A 139 -2.83 3.14 -12.02
N ALA A 140 -2.43 2.25 -12.93
CA ALA A 140 -2.02 0.89 -12.60
C ALA A 140 -0.81 0.87 -11.67
N ALA A 141 0.23 1.64 -11.99
CA ALA A 141 1.43 1.74 -11.14
C ALA A 141 1.08 2.23 -9.73
N HIS A 142 0.28 3.28 -9.61
CA HIS A 142 -0.21 3.75 -8.31
C HIS A 142 -1.05 2.70 -7.57
N GLY A 143 -1.86 1.93 -8.28
CA GLY A 143 -2.64 0.84 -7.69
C GLY A 143 -1.76 -0.29 -7.14
N PHE A 144 -0.74 -0.72 -7.88
CA PHE A 144 0.21 -1.73 -7.40
C PHE A 144 1.06 -1.21 -6.23
N ASP A 145 1.47 0.05 -6.24
CA ASP A 145 2.17 0.66 -5.10
C ASP A 145 1.30 0.67 -3.84
N ARG A 146 0.02 1.03 -3.96
CA ARG A 146 -0.93 0.93 -2.84
C ARG A 146 -1.05 -0.51 -2.35
N ALA A 147 -1.12 -1.49 -3.25
CA ALA A 147 -1.18 -2.90 -2.87
C ALA A 147 0.07 -3.31 -2.07
N ILE A 148 1.26 -2.91 -2.51
CA ILE A 148 2.54 -3.16 -1.80
C ILE A 148 2.51 -2.52 -0.41
N ASP A 149 2.06 -1.25 -0.30
CA ASP A 149 1.99 -0.54 0.97
C ASP A 149 1.01 -1.18 1.96
N VAL A 150 -0.13 -1.70 1.47
CA VAL A 150 -1.08 -2.44 2.29
C VAL A 150 -0.50 -3.78 2.74
N VAL A 151 0.24 -4.48 1.87
CA VAL A 151 0.94 -5.72 2.21
C VAL A 151 2.01 -5.49 3.28
N ASP A 152 2.78 -4.41 3.19
CA ASP A 152 3.85 -4.07 4.14
C ASP A 152 3.34 -3.53 5.49
N ASN A 153 2.03 -3.36 5.65
CA ASN A 153 1.43 -2.92 6.89
C ASN A 153 0.76 -4.08 7.63
N ASP A 154 1.41 -4.56 8.69
CA ASP A 154 0.95 -5.69 9.53
C ASP A 154 -0.45 -5.48 10.16
N THR A 155 -0.87 -4.22 10.36
CA THR A 155 -2.22 -3.92 10.88
C THR A 155 -3.27 -4.16 9.81
N LEU A 156 -2.98 -3.78 8.55
CA LEU A 156 -3.89 -3.96 7.42
C LEU A 156 -3.85 -5.39 6.90
N THR A 157 -2.66 -5.99 6.88
CA THR A 157 -2.36 -7.34 6.39
C THR A 157 -1.71 -8.19 7.49
N PRO A 158 -2.46 -8.70 8.49
CA PRO A 158 -1.91 -9.50 9.59
C PRO A 158 -1.28 -10.81 9.12
N HIS A 159 -1.89 -11.45 8.12
CA HIS A 159 -1.37 -12.68 7.53
C HIS A 159 -0.47 -12.34 6.35
N ASP A 160 0.77 -12.82 6.39
CA ASP A 160 1.72 -12.66 5.30
C ASP A 160 1.20 -13.36 4.03
N PRO A 161 1.03 -12.65 2.89
CA PRO A 161 0.57 -13.26 1.64
C PRO A 161 1.62 -14.20 1.02
N GLY A 162 2.85 -14.20 1.52
CA GLY A 162 3.94 -15.04 1.06
C GLY A 162 4.76 -14.40 -0.07
N ARG A 163 5.98 -14.92 -0.22
CA ARG A 163 7.01 -14.37 -1.12
C ARG A 163 6.54 -14.20 -2.57
N ALA A 164 5.87 -15.21 -3.13
CA ALA A 164 5.45 -15.19 -4.53
C ALA A 164 4.45 -14.06 -4.84
N ALA A 165 3.51 -13.79 -3.92
CA ALA A 165 2.56 -12.69 -4.08
C ALA A 165 3.26 -11.33 -4.04
N ILE A 166 4.20 -11.16 -3.10
CA ILE A 166 4.99 -9.93 -2.96
C ILE A 166 5.87 -9.69 -4.18
N GLU A 167 6.60 -10.71 -4.64
CA GLU A 167 7.43 -10.62 -5.86
C GLU A 167 6.58 -10.32 -7.10
N GLY A 168 5.39 -10.92 -7.22
CA GLY A 168 4.45 -10.63 -8.30
C GLY A 168 3.97 -9.18 -8.30
N LEU A 169 3.60 -8.62 -7.13
CA LEU A 169 3.21 -7.21 -7.01
C LEU A 169 4.35 -6.26 -7.39
N LEU A 170 5.58 -6.55 -6.93
CA LEU A 170 6.76 -5.76 -7.27
C LEU A 170 7.05 -5.78 -8.77
N GLN A 171 6.95 -6.96 -9.40
CA GLN A 171 7.12 -7.11 -10.85
C GLN A 171 6.06 -6.32 -11.63
N ARG A 172 4.79 -6.40 -11.22
CA ARG A 172 3.67 -5.67 -11.86
C ARG A 172 3.80 -4.16 -11.67
N ALA A 173 4.17 -3.69 -10.48
CA ALA A 173 4.45 -2.28 -10.21
C ALA A 173 5.58 -1.75 -11.10
N ALA A 174 6.69 -2.49 -11.19
CA ALA A 174 7.82 -2.11 -12.04
C ALA A 174 7.43 -2.07 -13.53
N ALA A 175 6.72 -3.09 -14.03
CA ALA A 175 6.26 -3.14 -15.41
C ALA A 175 5.31 -1.97 -15.75
N ALA A 176 4.35 -1.67 -14.87
CA ALA A 176 3.43 -0.55 -15.06
C ALA A 176 4.17 0.79 -15.14
N ARG A 177 5.15 1.03 -14.26
CA ARG A 177 5.98 2.25 -14.29
C ARG A 177 6.84 2.37 -15.53
N LEU A 178 7.47 1.27 -15.97
CA LEU A 178 8.24 1.23 -17.22
C LEU A 178 7.35 1.57 -18.43
N LEU A 179 6.14 1.00 -18.50
CA LEU A 179 5.21 1.25 -19.60
C LEU A 179 4.63 2.66 -19.56
N ALA A 180 4.27 3.17 -18.38
CA ALA A 180 3.86 4.56 -18.20
C ALA A 180 4.94 5.52 -18.74
N ALA A 181 6.21 5.23 -18.44
CA ALA A 181 7.31 6.07 -18.89
C ALA A 181 7.58 6.02 -20.39
N ASN A 182 7.21 4.94 -21.07
CA ASN A 182 7.32 4.82 -22.53
C ASN A 182 6.06 5.29 -23.28
N ALA A 183 4.90 5.37 -22.60
CA ALA A 183 3.63 5.73 -23.22
C ALA A 183 3.32 7.24 -23.20
N GLY A 184 3.88 8.00 -22.26
CA GLY A 184 3.59 9.43 -22.11
C GLY A 184 4.53 10.34 -22.92
N THR A 185 4.01 11.45 -23.44
CA THR A 185 4.81 12.59 -23.87
C THR A 185 4.84 13.64 -22.76
N GLY A 186 6.03 13.96 -22.24
CA GLY A 186 6.16 14.93 -21.14
C GLY A 186 5.87 14.36 -19.74
N LYS A 187 5.35 15.19 -18.82
CA LYS A 187 5.20 14.83 -17.39
C LYS A 187 4.14 13.75 -17.10
N GLU A 188 3.21 13.51 -18.03
CA GLU A 188 2.07 12.60 -17.81
C GLU A 188 2.48 11.13 -17.73
N GLY A 189 3.66 10.74 -18.23
CA GLY A 189 4.14 9.36 -18.15
C GLY A 189 4.96 9.03 -16.89
N PHE A 190 5.34 10.02 -16.09
CA PHE A 190 6.20 9.81 -14.93
C PHE A 190 5.38 9.51 -13.67
N VAL A 191 5.56 8.32 -13.12
CA VAL A 191 4.92 7.89 -11.88
C VAL A 191 5.83 8.25 -10.72
N VAL A 192 5.45 9.28 -9.96
CA VAL A 192 6.18 9.66 -8.74
C VAL A 192 6.00 8.58 -7.68
N THR A 193 7.12 8.09 -7.13
CA THR A 193 7.10 7.12 -6.05
C THR A 193 6.55 7.75 -4.77
N ALA A 194 5.51 7.13 -4.20
CA ALA A 194 4.95 7.54 -2.92
C ALA A 194 5.98 7.44 -1.79
N THR A 195 5.88 8.36 -0.82
CA THR A 195 6.76 8.36 0.37
C THR A 195 5.94 8.11 1.63
N ARG A 196 6.45 7.26 2.52
CA ARG A 196 5.86 6.97 3.83
C ARG A 196 6.84 7.39 4.92
N GLY A 197 6.46 8.38 5.72
CA GLY A 197 7.36 8.93 6.75
C GLY A 197 8.68 9.47 6.18
N GLY A 198 8.65 9.99 4.95
CA GLY A 198 9.83 10.50 4.24
C GLY A 198 10.65 9.45 3.49
N ARG A 199 10.35 8.15 3.61
CA ARG A 199 11.06 7.06 2.92
C ARG A 199 10.32 6.66 1.64
N LEU A 200 11.06 6.38 0.56
CA LEU A 200 10.47 5.88 -0.69
C LEU A 200 9.86 4.47 -0.51
N GLY A 201 8.58 4.33 -0.89
CA GLY A 201 7.83 3.07 -0.90
C GLY A 201 7.83 2.35 -2.25
N GLY A 202 6.89 1.43 -2.43
CA GLY A 202 6.70 0.69 -3.69
C GLY A 202 7.96 -0.07 -4.13
N ILE A 203 8.33 0.02 -5.42
CA ILE A 203 9.47 -0.73 -5.99
C ILE A 203 10.83 -0.37 -5.36
N PHE A 204 10.93 0.83 -4.77
CA PHE A 204 12.17 1.29 -4.14
C PHE A 204 12.29 0.86 -2.68
N ALA A 205 11.23 0.32 -2.06
CA ALA A 205 11.29 -0.16 -0.69
C ALA A 205 12.48 -1.14 -0.52
N PRO A 206 13.31 -0.99 0.53
CA PRO A 206 14.47 -1.87 0.75
C PRO A 206 14.03 -3.32 1.00
N ARG A 207 12.83 -3.48 1.57
CA ARG A 207 12.20 -4.75 1.91
C ARG A 207 10.69 -4.55 1.98
N VAL A 208 9.93 -5.58 1.60
CA VAL A 208 8.48 -5.69 1.80
C VAL A 208 8.22 -7.02 2.50
N ARG A 209 7.74 -7.00 3.74
CA ARG A 209 7.46 -8.23 4.54
C ARG A 209 8.58 -9.29 4.47
N GLY A 210 9.85 -8.89 4.63
CA GLY A 210 10.99 -9.81 4.54
C GLY A 210 11.57 -10.03 3.14
N VAL A 211 10.81 -9.75 2.09
CA VAL A 211 11.25 -9.89 0.69
C VAL A 211 12.09 -8.68 0.29
N VAL A 212 13.31 -8.91 -0.21
CA VAL A 212 14.18 -7.87 -0.74
C VAL A 212 14.05 -7.85 -2.27
N PRO A 213 13.60 -6.74 -2.89
CA PRO A 213 13.63 -6.58 -4.33
C PRO A 213 15.09 -6.57 -4.84
N ARG A 214 15.57 -7.70 -5.36
CA ARG A 214 16.98 -7.84 -5.79
C ARG A 214 17.29 -7.18 -7.13
N ALA A 215 16.30 -7.12 -8.00
CA ALA A 215 16.36 -6.47 -9.30
C ALA A 215 15.23 -5.46 -9.35
N VAL A 216 15.57 -4.16 -9.35
CA VAL A 216 14.60 -3.06 -9.38
C VAL A 216 14.73 -2.36 -10.73
N PRO A 217 13.85 -2.67 -11.70
CA PRO A 217 13.77 -1.91 -12.94
C PRO A 217 13.41 -0.46 -12.65
N VAL A 218 14.22 0.47 -13.14
CA VAL A 218 13.97 1.91 -12.99
C VAL A 218 13.45 2.50 -14.31
N PRO A 219 12.38 3.32 -14.29
CA PRO A 219 11.77 3.88 -15.50
C PRO A 219 12.55 5.06 -16.08
N ILE A 220 13.87 4.90 -16.22
CA ILE A 220 14.76 5.87 -16.83
C ILE A 220 14.66 5.74 -18.36
N THR A 221 14.22 6.82 -19.02
CA THR A 221 14.08 6.88 -20.47
C THR A 221 15.21 7.67 -21.10
N PHE A 222 15.52 7.33 -22.36
CA PHE A 222 16.63 7.88 -23.14
C PHE A 222 16.14 8.38 -24.50
N GLU A 223 16.86 9.36 -25.06
CA GLU A 223 16.66 9.77 -26.45
C GLU A 223 16.85 8.59 -27.41
N TYR A 224 16.20 8.65 -28.59
CA TYR A 224 16.18 7.54 -29.53
C TYR A 224 17.60 7.10 -29.93
N ARG A 225 17.89 5.80 -29.77
CA ARG A 225 19.20 5.18 -30.03
C ARG A 225 20.39 5.86 -29.31
N SER A 226 20.12 6.54 -28.21
CA SER A 226 21.11 7.28 -27.43
C SER A 226 21.19 6.80 -25.97
N ALA A 227 22.22 7.30 -25.28
CA ALA A 227 22.39 7.22 -23.83
C ALA A 227 22.08 8.57 -23.14
N ALA A 228 21.70 9.61 -23.89
CA ALA A 228 21.22 10.85 -23.33
C ALA A 228 19.88 10.62 -22.61
N LEU A 229 19.81 10.97 -21.32
CA LEU A 229 18.58 10.89 -20.54
C LEU A 229 17.59 11.95 -21.04
N THR A 230 16.32 11.56 -21.20
CA THR A 230 15.24 12.55 -21.41
C THR A 230 14.97 13.32 -20.11
N GLU A 231 14.16 14.37 -20.15
CA GLU A 231 13.72 15.07 -18.93
C GLU A 231 13.02 14.12 -17.95
N GLN A 232 12.18 13.22 -18.46
CA GLN A 232 11.53 12.20 -17.64
C GLN A 232 12.54 11.18 -17.09
N GLY A 233 13.52 10.77 -17.91
CA GLY A 233 14.61 9.90 -17.47
C GLY A 233 15.42 10.51 -16.33
N ARG A 234 15.66 11.83 -16.36
CA ARG A 234 16.29 12.56 -15.26
C ARG A 234 15.46 12.56 -13.99
N GLN A 235 14.14 12.68 -14.08
CA GLN A 235 13.24 12.59 -12.91
C GLN A 235 13.28 11.19 -12.29
N ALA A 236 13.24 10.14 -13.10
CA ALA A 236 13.41 8.76 -12.62
C ALA A 236 14.79 8.51 -12.00
N ALA A 237 15.86 9.05 -12.60
CA ALA A 237 17.20 8.95 -12.05
C ALA A 237 17.36 9.73 -10.73
N MET A 238 16.61 10.82 -10.54
CA MET A 238 16.55 11.56 -9.27
C MET A 238 15.87 10.73 -8.17
N GLU A 239 14.79 10.02 -8.47
CA GLU A 239 14.17 9.09 -7.51
C GLU A 239 15.12 7.97 -7.12
N LEU A 240 15.86 7.41 -8.08
CA LEU A 240 16.91 6.44 -7.80
C LEU A 240 18.01 7.02 -6.90
N ALA A 241 18.48 8.25 -7.19
CA ALA A 241 19.47 8.94 -6.36
C ALA A 241 18.98 9.10 -4.92
N ARG A 242 17.72 9.54 -4.74
CA ARG A 242 17.07 9.65 -3.44
C ARG A 242 17.00 8.29 -2.73
N ALA A 243 16.58 7.23 -3.43
CA ALA A 243 16.49 5.89 -2.87
C ALA A 243 17.85 5.37 -2.39
N ILE A 244 18.91 5.58 -3.17
CA ILE A 244 20.28 5.18 -2.80
C ILE A 244 20.77 5.98 -1.60
N LYS A 245 20.56 7.30 -1.58
CA LYS A 245 20.93 8.16 -0.44
C LYS A 245 20.21 7.78 0.85
N GLU A 246 18.92 7.44 0.77
CA GLU A 246 18.12 7.00 1.91
C GLU A 246 18.53 5.61 2.44
N GLN A 247 18.98 4.72 1.55
CA GLN A 247 19.28 3.32 1.88
C GLN A 247 20.76 3.07 2.20
N GLN A 248 21.66 3.94 1.73
CA GLN A 248 23.12 3.85 1.89
C GLN A 248 23.66 2.42 1.69
N PRO A 249 23.38 1.76 0.55
CA PRO A 249 23.93 0.44 0.28
C PRO A 249 25.47 0.51 0.18
N GLY A 250 26.16 -0.60 0.39
CA GLY A 250 27.63 -0.64 0.28
C GLY A 250 28.13 -0.44 -1.16
N ASN A 251 27.32 -0.85 -2.14
CA ASN A 251 27.57 -0.72 -3.57
C ASN A 251 26.23 -0.60 -4.32
N VAL A 252 26.24 0.02 -5.49
CA VAL A 252 25.10 0.09 -6.42
C VAL A 252 25.52 -0.49 -7.75
N ARG A 253 25.00 -1.67 -8.09
CA ARG A 253 25.16 -2.23 -9.43
C ARG A 253 24.02 -1.77 -10.34
N LEU A 254 24.36 -1.08 -11.43
CA LEU A 254 23.39 -0.61 -12.43
C LEU A 254 23.56 -1.39 -13.72
N VAL A 255 22.54 -2.14 -14.11
CA VAL A 255 22.58 -2.96 -15.32
C VAL A 255 21.70 -2.35 -16.40
N GLY A 256 22.31 -1.98 -17.52
CA GLY A 256 21.61 -1.51 -18.71
C GLY A 256 21.15 -2.68 -19.57
N HIS A 257 19.96 -2.52 -20.17
CA HIS A 257 19.36 -3.49 -21.08
C HIS A 257 18.90 -2.81 -22.37
N THR A 258 18.76 -3.61 -23.43
CA THR A 258 18.13 -3.22 -24.70
C THR A 258 17.03 -4.20 -25.06
N ASP A 259 16.17 -3.82 -26.00
CA ASP A 259 15.34 -4.82 -26.69
C ASP A 259 16.18 -5.63 -27.69
N VAL A 260 15.58 -6.65 -28.28
CA VAL A 260 16.23 -7.61 -29.18
C VAL A 260 16.58 -7.03 -30.55
N ARG A 261 16.14 -5.81 -30.88
CA ARG A 261 16.39 -5.20 -32.19
C ARG A 261 17.81 -4.66 -32.24
N GLY A 262 18.50 -4.88 -33.36
CA GLY A 262 19.91 -4.51 -33.54
C GLY A 262 20.88 -5.66 -33.30
N GLY A 263 22.14 -5.48 -33.73
CA GLY A 263 23.17 -6.50 -33.57
C GLY A 263 23.63 -6.65 -32.11
N PRO A 264 24.03 -7.85 -31.65
CA PRO A 264 24.44 -8.08 -30.26
C PRO A 264 25.54 -7.13 -29.78
N GLN A 265 26.55 -6.87 -30.61
CA GLN A 265 27.63 -5.93 -30.28
C GLN A 265 27.15 -4.49 -30.11
N TYR A 266 26.19 -4.06 -30.93
CA TYR A 266 25.60 -2.73 -30.81
C TYR A 266 24.78 -2.61 -29.52
N ASN A 267 23.94 -3.61 -29.24
CA ASN A 267 23.11 -3.66 -28.03
C ASN A 267 23.94 -3.72 -26.74
N LYS A 268 25.04 -4.48 -26.73
CA LYS A 268 25.99 -4.50 -25.61
C LYS A 268 26.61 -3.12 -25.37
N LYS A 269 27.09 -2.45 -26.42
CA LYS A 269 27.65 -1.09 -26.31
C LYS A 269 26.61 -0.07 -25.83
N LEU A 270 25.39 -0.11 -26.37
CA LEU A 270 24.32 0.81 -26.02
C LEU A 270 23.85 0.64 -24.57
N SER A 271 23.71 -0.61 -24.11
CA SER A 271 23.33 -0.89 -22.71
C SER A 271 24.38 -0.42 -21.72
N VAL A 272 25.67 -0.64 -21.99
CA VAL A 272 26.77 -0.14 -21.15
C VAL A 272 26.73 1.39 -21.09
N ALA A 273 26.66 2.07 -22.24
CA ALA A 273 26.63 3.52 -22.30
C ALA A 273 25.44 4.13 -21.50
N ARG A 274 24.28 3.47 -21.51
CA ARG A 274 23.11 3.89 -20.72
C ARG A 274 23.34 3.73 -19.22
N ALA A 275 23.91 2.62 -18.78
CA ALA A 275 24.25 2.42 -17.37
C ALA A 275 25.29 3.44 -16.89
N GLU A 276 26.32 3.71 -17.70
CA GLU A 276 27.34 4.73 -17.43
C GLU A 276 26.73 6.14 -17.35
N ALA A 277 25.81 6.50 -18.25
CA ALA A 277 25.13 7.78 -18.21
C ALA A 277 24.30 7.98 -16.93
N VAL A 278 23.62 6.93 -16.46
CA VAL A 278 22.90 6.98 -15.18
C VAL A 278 23.89 7.06 -14.02
N ALA A 279 24.98 6.29 -14.02
CA ALA A 279 26.01 6.37 -12.98
C ALA A 279 26.64 7.77 -12.86
N ALA A 280 26.95 8.41 -14.00
CA ALA A 280 27.42 9.79 -14.05
C ALA A 280 26.38 10.76 -13.47
N PHE A 281 25.11 10.62 -13.87
CA PHE A 281 24.03 11.43 -13.32
C PHE A 281 23.89 11.27 -11.80
N LEU A 282 23.97 10.05 -11.27
CA LEU A 282 23.90 9.80 -9.81
C LEU A 282 25.05 10.48 -9.08
N LYS A 283 26.27 10.39 -9.62
CA LYS A 283 27.46 11.06 -9.06
C LYS A 283 27.29 12.58 -9.04
N ASP A 284 26.81 13.17 -10.13
CA ASP A 284 26.56 14.61 -10.23
C ASP A 284 25.46 15.09 -9.26
N ASN A 285 24.60 14.18 -8.82
CA ASN A 285 23.58 14.41 -7.80
C ASN A 285 24.02 13.91 -6.42
N GLU A 286 25.33 13.92 -6.13
CA GLU A 286 25.93 13.67 -4.82
C GLU A 286 25.62 12.27 -4.23
N VAL A 287 25.45 11.25 -5.07
CA VAL A 287 25.47 9.86 -4.61
C VAL A 287 26.93 9.47 -4.37
N GLU A 288 27.32 9.35 -3.11
CA GLU A 288 28.69 9.00 -2.71
C GLU A 288 28.96 7.49 -2.72
N VAL A 289 27.90 6.68 -2.71
CA VAL A 289 28.01 5.22 -2.78
C VAL A 289 28.66 4.82 -4.12
N PRO A 290 29.62 3.87 -4.13
CA PRO A 290 30.17 3.34 -5.37
C PRO A 290 29.07 2.85 -6.31
N VAL A 291 29.13 3.28 -7.58
CA VAL A 291 28.19 2.85 -8.62
C VAL A 291 28.96 2.08 -9.69
N GLU A 292 28.59 0.83 -9.90
CA GLU A 292 29.17 -0.09 -10.88
C GLU A 292 28.21 -0.27 -12.06
N PRO A 293 28.44 0.44 -13.19
CA PRO A 293 27.65 0.27 -14.40
C PRO A 293 28.07 -1.01 -15.16
N GLU A 294 27.08 -1.78 -15.58
CA GLU A 294 27.20 -2.93 -16.46
C GLU A 294 26.15 -2.83 -17.57
N GLY A 295 26.40 -3.40 -18.75
CA GLY A 295 25.38 -3.55 -19.78
C GLY A 295 25.32 -4.99 -20.25
N VAL A 296 24.13 -5.55 -20.44
CA VAL A 296 23.92 -6.95 -20.87
C VAL A 296 23.26 -7.06 -22.25
N GLY A 297 23.10 -5.93 -22.95
CA GLY A 297 22.40 -5.89 -24.24
C GLY A 297 20.99 -6.47 -24.11
N ALA A 298 20.65 -7.40 -25.00
CA ALA A 298 19.36 -8.08 -25.02
C ALA A 298 19.39 -9.47 -24.36
N ASP A 299 20.52 -9.85 -23.74
CA ASP A 299 20.78 -11.23 -23.31
C ASP A 299 19.99 -11.62 -22.05
N GLU A 300 19.51 -10.63 -21.30
CA GLU A 300 18.70 -10.82 -20.08
C GLU A 300 17.35 -10.09 -20.21
N PRO A 301 16.38 -10.67 -20.95
CA PRO A 301 15.06 -10.08 -21.09
C PRO A 301 14.35 -10.03 -19.73
N LEU A 302 13.49 -9.03 -19.55
CA LEU A 302 12.67 -8.91 -18.34
C LEU A 302 11.74 -10.12 -18.25
N GLN A 303 11.75 -10.78 -17.10
CA GLN A 303 10.87 -11.91 -16.83
C GLN A 303 9.46 -11.37 -16.55
N LEU A 304 8.52 -11.71 -17.43
CA LEU A 304 7.11 -11.31 -17.35
C LEU A 304 6.27 -12.53 -17.02
N ALA A 305 5.48 -12.46 -15.95
CA ALA A 305 4.58 -13.55 -15.55
C ALA A 305 3.46 -13.78 -16.57
N ASP A 306 3.06 -12.72 -17.28
CA ASP A 306 1.94 -12.71 -18.20
C ASP A 306 2.09 -11.56 -19.21
N THR A 307 1.86 -11.85 -20.48
CA THR A 307 2.02 -10.90 -21.59
C THR A 307 0.76 -10.74 -22.44
N HIS A 308 -0.39 -11.34 -22.07
CA HIS A 308 -1.58 -11.33 -22.94
C HIS A 308 -2.12 -9.92 -23.22
N ALA A 309 -1.98 -9.00 -22.26
CA ALA A 309 -2.40 -7.61 -22.38
C ALA A 309 -1.32 -6.70 -23.00
N LEU A 310 -0.17 -7.25 -23.41
CA LEU A 310 0.97 -6.50 -23.92
C LEU A 310 1.11 -6.65 -25.43
N THR A 311 1.34 -5.54 -26.11
CA THR A 311 1.80 -5.56 -27.50
C THR A 311 3.28 -5.92 -27.57
N GLN A 312 3.75 -6.30 -28.76
CA GLN A 312 5.18 -6.54 -28.98
C GLN A 312 6.05 -5.31 -28.69
N GLU A 313 5.55 -4.09 -28.98
CA GLU A 313 6.28 -2.87 -28.65
C GLU A 313 6.28 -2.59 -27.15
N ASP A 314 5.23 -2.95 -26.41
CA ASP A 314 5.23 -2.88 -24.94
C ASP A 314 6.33 -3.80 -24.35
N ILE A 315 6.48 -5.01 -24.89
CA ILE A 315 7.56 -5.93 -24.49
C ILE A 315 8.94 -5.34 -24.81
N TYR A 316 9.10 -4.69 -25.95
CA TYR A 316 10.35 -3.99 -26.28
C TYR A 316 10.61 -2.83 -25.31
N ALA A 317 9.59 -2.04 -25.00
CA ALA A 317 9.67 -0.95 -24.03
C ALA A 317 10.12 -1.43 -22.65
N LEU A 318 9.55 -2.53 -22.16
CA LEU A 318 9.93 -3.18 -20.91
C LEU A 318 11.39 -3.65 -20.91
N ASN A 319 11.93 -4.06 -22.05
CA ASN A 319 13.32 -4.49 -22.17
C ASN A 319 14.32 -3.33 -22.29
N ARG A 320 13.91 -2.17 -22.78
CA ARG A 320 14.73 -0.95 -22.82
C ARG A 320 14.76 -0.27 -21.44
N ARG A 321 15.42 -0.90 -20.48
CA ARG A 321 15.46 -0.48 -19.08
C ARG A 321 16.89 -0.35 -18.54
N VAL A 322 17.00 0.31 -17.39
CA VAL A 322 18.13 0.15 -16.46
C VAL A 322 17.57 -0.52 -15.21
N GLU A 323 18.38 -1.36 -14.58
CA GLU A 323 18.01 -2.12 -13.38
C GLU A 323 19.01 -1.83 -12.27
N TRP A 324 18.53 -1.44 -11.10
CA TRP A 324 19.35 -1.43 -9.89
C TRP A 324 19.34 -2.84 -9.28
N ARG A 325 20.51 -3.48 -9.26
CA ARG A 325 20.70 -4.79 -8.63
C ARG A 325 21.24 -4.63 -7.22
N ARG A 326 20.53 -5.21 -6.26
CA ARG A 326 20.89 -5.25 -4.84
C ARG A 326 21.59 -6.57 -4.54
N GLU A 327 22.67 -6.49 -3.77
CA GLU A 327 23.47 -7.63 -3.30
C GLU A 327 23.10 -8.02 -1.87
#